data_AF-A0A699SDT7-F1
#
_entry.id   AF-A0A699SDT7-F1
#
_cell.length_a   1.000
_cell.length_b   1.000
_cell.length_c   1.000
_cell.angle_alpha   90.00
_cell.angle_beta   90.00
_cell.angle_gamma   90.00
#
_symmetry.space_group_name_H-M   'P 1'
#
loop_
_entity.id
_entity.type
_entity.pdbx_description
1 polymer ?
#
loop_
_entity_poly.entity_id
_entity_poly.type
_entity_poly.pdbx_seq_one_letter_code
_entity_poly.pdbx_strand_id
1 'polypeptide(L)' 'SPFSVHPGSTKMYHDLKQHFWWSGMKRDVATFVSRCLICQQVKIGHQRASGLLQPLDIPVWKWDEISMDFVTG' A
#
# COMPACT_ATOMS: atom_id res chain seq x y z
N SER A 1 -14.61 19.60 -2.00
CA SER A 1 -15.58 18.85 -1.19
C SER A 1 -14.84 18.09 -0.09
N PRO A 2 -15.49 17.67 1.01
CA PRO A 2 -14.89 16.93 2.12
C PRO A 2 -14.31 15.54 1.72
N PHE A 3 -14.32 15.24 0.42
CA PHE A 3 -13.92 13.98 -0.17
C PHE A 3 -13.06 14.16 -1.42
N SER A 4 -12.08 15.07 -1.41
CA SER A 4 -10.85 14.84 -2.20
C SER A 4 -10.04 13.69 -1.60
N VAL A 5 -10.72 12.56 -1.39
CA VAL A 5 -10.22 11.27 -0.94
C VAL A 5 -9.17 10.88 -1.96
N HIS A 6 -7.91 11.08 -1.59
CA HIS A 6 -6.69 10.77 -2.32
C HIS A 6 -6.86 9.72 -3.42
N PRO A 7 -7.30 10.11 -4.63
CA PRO A 7 -7.84 9.14 -5.58
C PRO A 7 -6.73 8.40 -6.35
N GLY A 8 -5.48 8.59 -5.92
CA GLY A 8 -4.28 8.12 -6.60
C GLY A 8 -3.93 8.98 -7.83
N SER A 9 -2.70 8.80 -8.31
CA SER A 9 -2.15 9.59 -9.43
C SER A 9 -2.97 9.45 -10.71
N THR A 10 -3.53 8.28 -10.98
CA THR A 10 -4.30 8.03 -12.21
C THR A 10 -5.58 8.85 -12.24
N LYS A 11 -6.43 8.72 -11.23
CA LYS A 11 -7.70 9.47 -11.20
C LYS A 11 -7.47 10.98 -11.11
N MET A 12 -6.51 11.45 -10.30
CA MET A 12 -6.14 12.88 -10.29
C MET A 12 -5.73 13.41 -11.68
N TYR A 13 -4.96 12.63 -12.45
CA TYR A 13 -4.60 13.01 -13.82
C TYR A 13 -5.82 13.03 -14.75
N HIS A 14 -6.71 12.04 -14.63
CA HIS A 14 -7.92 11.95 -15.44
C HIS A 14 -8.93 13.06 -15.15
N ASP A 15 -9.00 13.54 -13.91
CA ASP A 15 -9.88 14.66 -13.53
C ASP A 15 -9.29 15.98 -14.05
N LEU A 16 -7.98 16.22 -13.81
CA LEU A 16 -7.31 17.45 -14.24
C LEU A 16 -7.26 17.62 -15.76
N LYS A 17 -7.02 16.53 -16.51
CA LYS A 17 -6.94 16.60 -17.98
C LYS A 17 -8.25 17.00 -18.66
N GLN A 18 -9.38 16.97 -17.95
CA GLN A 18 -10.67 17.38 -18.53
C GLN A 18 -10.71 18.88 -18.76
N HIS A 19 -9.98 19.67 -17.99
CA HIS A 19 -10.10 21.13 -17.97
C HIS A 19 -8.75 21.85 -18.15
N PHE A 20 -7.64 21.15 -17.88
CA PHE A 20 -6.31 21.73 -17.91
C PHE A 20 -5.35 20.88 -18.74
N TRP A 21 -4.34 21.53 -19.33
CA TRP A 21 -3.24 20.88 -20.00
C TRP A 21 -1.96 21.68 -19.86
N TRP A 22 -0.85 20.99 -19.59
CA TRP A 22 0.50 21.55 -19.65
C TRP A 22 1.54 20.46 -19.92
N SER A 23 2.73 20.87 -20.39
CA SER A 23 3.85 19.95 -20.61
C SER A 23 4.30 19.33 -19.29
N GLY A 24 4.24 18.01 -19.18
CA GLY A 24 4.68 17.29 -17.98
C GLY A 24 3.59 17.05 -16.93
N MET A 25 2.33 17.44 -17.19
CA MET A 25 1.20 17.28 -16.25
C MET A 25 1.13 15.91 -15.55
N LYS A 26 1.31 14.82 -16.30
CA LYS A 26 1.29 13.46 -15.73
C LYS A 26 2.41 13.23 -14.70
N ARG A 27 3.60 13.78 -14.96
CA ARG A 27 4.77 13.71 -14.05
C ARG A 27 4.53 14.56 -12.81
N ASP A 28 3.97 15.75 -12.97
CA ASP A 28 3.71 16.65 -11.85
C ASP A 28 2.65 16.08 -10.92
N VAL A 29 1.57 15.51 -11.48
CA VAL A 29 0.55 14.78 -10.71
C VAL A 29 1.16 13.59 -9.96
N ALA A 30 2.00 12.79 -10.63
CA ALA A 30 2.67 11.67 -9.98
C ALA A 30 3.57 12.15 -8.81
N THR A 31 4.32 13.24 -9.03
CA THR A 31 5.19 13.84 -8.02
C THR A 31 4.38 14.38 -6.84
N PHE A 32 3.29 15.08 -7.10
CA PHE A 32 2.38 15.60 -6.07
C PHE A 32 1.81 14.47 -5.20
N VAL A 33 1.25 13.43 -5.84
CA VAL A 33 0.69 12.28 -5.12
C VAL A 33 1.77 11.53 -4.34
N SER A 34 2.99 11.42 -4.88
CA SER A 34 4.11 10.74 -4.20
C SER A 34 4.56 11.45 -2.92
N ARG A 35 4.38 12.78 -2.82
CA ARG A 35 4.75 13.60 -1.65
C ARG A 35 3.64 13.73 -0.61
N CYS A 36 2.44 13.20 -0.89
CA CYS A 36 1.32 13.30 0.03
C CYS A 36 1.41 12.26 1.13
N LEU A 37 1.55 12.69 2.39
CA LEU A 37 1.69 11.81 3.56
C LEU A 37 0.50 10.86 3.73
N ILE A 38 -0.73 11.33 3.53
CA ILE A 38 -1.93 10.50 3.64
C ILE A 38 -1.94 9.43 2.53
N CYS A 39 -1.58 9.81 1.29
CA CYS A 39 -1.41 8.83 0.21
C CYS A 39 -0.36 7.78 0.55
N GLN A 40 0.76 8.16 1.18
CA GLN A 40 1.84 7.24 1.54
C GLN A 40 1.43 6.27 2.65
N GLN A 41 0.68 6.74 3.64
CA GLN A 41 0.23 5.91 4.77
C GLN A 41 -0.89 4.94 4.38
N VAL A 42 -1.84 5.39 3.54
CA VAL A 42 -3.02 4.61 3.17
C VAL A 42 -2.75 3.69 1.99
N LYS A 43 -1.85 4.08 1.08
CA LYS A 43 -1.42 3.14 0.03
C LYS A 43 -0.51 2.12 0.67
N ILE A 44 -1.10 0.97 0.98
CA ILE A 44 -0.37 -0.28 1.10
C ILE A 44 0.49 -0.36 -0.16
N GLY A 45 1.82 -0.32 0.01
CA GLY A 45 2.70 -0.63 -1.10
C GLY A 45 2.23 -1.97 -1.63
N HIS A 46 1.98 -2.08 -2.93
CA HIS A 46 1.91 -3.39 -3.59
C HIS A 46 3.33 -3.98 -3.56
N GLN A 47 3.87 -4.14 -2.37
CA GLN A 47 5.08 -4.88 -2.12
C GLN A 47 4.70 -6.28 -2.55
N ARG A 48 5.53 -6.82 -3.44
CA ARG A 48 5.51 -8.25 -3.71
C ARG A 48 5.53 -8.93 -2.34
N ALA A 49 4.66 -9.92 -2.13
CA ALA A 49 4.73 -10.75 -0.92
C ALA A 49 6.20 -11.06 -0.64
N SER A 50 6.64 -10.94 0.61
CA SER A 50 8.06 -10.92 1.06
C SER A 50 8.89 -12.17 0.74
N GLY A 51 8.46 -12.98 -0.24
CA GLY A 51 8.95 -14.29 -0.57
C GLY A 51 7.98 -15.36 -0.09
N LEU A 52 8.38 -16.60 -0.27
CA LEU A 52 7.77 -17.71 0.45
C LEU A 52 8.11 -17.54 1.92
N LEU A 53 7.13 -17.72 2.81
CA LEU A 53 7.40 -17.85 4.24
C LEU A 53 8.41 -18.99 4.42
N GLN A 54 9.42 -18.80 5.27
CA GLN A 54 10.27 -19.92 5.66
C GLN A 54 9.45 -20.80 6.61
N PRO A 55 9.16 -22.05 6.25
CA PRO A 55 8.50 -22.99 7.16
C PRO A 55 9.40 -23.22 8.38
N LEU A 56 8.80 -23.36 9.55
CA LEU A 56 9.51 -23.89 10.72
C LEU A 56 9.88 -25.35 10.46
N ASP A 57 10.97 -25.80 11.07
CA ASP A 57 11.36 -27.21 11.02
C ASP A 57 10.27 -28.08 11.66
N ILE A 58 10.04 -29.26 11.08
CA ILE A 58 9.04 -30.19 11.63
C ILE A 58 9.61 -30.77 12.93
N PRO A 59 8.92 -30.60 14.09
CA PRO A 59 9.36 -31.22 15.33
C PRO A 59 9.42 -32.75 15.19
N VAL A 60 10.51 -33.35 15.68
CA VAL A 60 10.80 -34.77 15.49
C VAL A 60 9.95 -35.64 16.42
N TRP A 61 9.58 -35.10 17.58
CA TRP A 61 8.86 -35.82 18.61
C TRP A 61 7.71 -35.01 19.22
N LYS A 62 6.89 -35.71 20.02
CA LYS A 62 5.78 -35.08 20.74
C LYS A 62 6.34 -34.13 21.79
N TRP A 63 5.81 -32.90 21.82
CA TRP A 63 6.16 -31.83 22.78
C TRP A 63 7.53 -31.18 22.59
N ASP A 64 8.21 -31.42 21.48
CA ASP A 64 9.47 -30.72 21.15
C ASP A 64 9.24 -29.22 20.92
N GLU A 65 8.04 -28.83 20.45
CA GLU A 65 7.65 -27.45 20.21
C GLU A 65 6.22 -27.20 20.74
N ILE A 66 6.04 -26.08 21.46
CA ILE A 66 4.76 -25.64 22.00
C ILE A 66 4.58 -24.15 21.64
N SER A 67 3.60 -23.85 20.78
CA SER A 67 3.20 -22.47 20.47
C SER A 67 2.01 -22.06 21.35
N MET A 68 2.01 -20.82 21.85
CA MET A 68 0.91 -20.24 22.62
C MET A 68 0.54 -18.87 22.06
N ASP A 69 -0.75 -18.59 21.96
CA ASP A 69 -1.30 -17.28 21.59
C ASP A 69 -2.30 -16.78 22.64
N PHE A 70 -2.62 -15.49 22.56
CA PHE A 70 -3.64 -14.87 23.41
C PHE A 70 -4.85 -14.52 22.56
N VAL A 71 -6.03 -14.91 23.03
CA VAL A 71 -7.31 -14.48 22.46
C VAL A 71 -7.88 -13.38 23.34
N THR A 72 -8.04 -12.18 22.77
CA THR A 72 -8.73 -11.05 23.41
C THR A 72 -10.08 -10.83 22.74
N GLY A 73 -11.14 -10.66 23.54
CA GLY A 73 -12.50 -10.34 23.07
C GLY A 73 -12.82 -8.85 23.08
#